data_AF-A0AAJ5ZFA1-F1
#
_entry.id   AF-A0AAJ5ZFA1-F1
#
_cell.length_a   1.000
_cell.length_b   1.000
_cell.length_c   1.000
_cell.angle_alpha   90.00
_cell.angle_beta   90.00
_cell.angle_gamma   90.00
#
_symmetry.space_group_name_H-M   'P 1'
#
loop_
_entity.id
_entity.type
_entity.pdbx_description
1 polymer ?
#
loop_
_entity_poly.entity_id
_entity_poly.type
_entity_poly.pdbx_seq_one_letter_code
_entity_poly.pdbx_strand_id
1 'polypeptide(L)'
;MFRPEDSYTPNKNDFVFNVLELAGEVSNMSTAGLVNVQEFEVEGEKIKFISKLPLKMIAGMKFAGFGFLLLDDFANAAMSVQTSLLSALLDKKLGALDLGQSSCFGLAGNMGTADGTKGISDTASITSRVHSAYIYDTLENFVSRTLNYYQNQVDDNLGDGHYSAFLEAYPDHFFSIEKAKRPGVPFPTSRMHESAVGACRHALHLANHYVSAGQDIPYDAILDKLFKRTAAAVGGDLATDLKSFYTCMLHYKAAPLARNIILEGKIDDAAVINEIRERKGNGLSADEMNFSARFTDACGDYASSAMASAIKSGDTELQNKILKNFAAAVFGVMIPNEAPLVMDEAHSRDMMSHFVQRLGVLVNDRKICFIDDVNRKAVVHHNLANQMLSVLSKNPLSALPDPIRQDQPRIMTLFADVITNSSWNKTDGFMVDDDTLGDIQEVLAGRDATALPQAVPQEAANQPQETVTPRTRSQLRP
;
A
#
# COMPACT_ATOMS: atom_id res chain seq x y z
N MET A 1 -19.87 21.51 -9.22
CA MET A 1 -21.21 21.08 -9.68
C MET A 1 -22.22 22.12 -9.22
N PHE A 2 -22.97 22.74 -10.13
CA PHE A 2 -23.98 23.74 -9.79
C PHE A 2 -25.29 23.03 -9.39
N ARG A 3 -25.84 23.35 -8.21
CA ARG A 3 -27.17 22.89 -7.79
C ARG A 3 -28.15 24.04 -8.04
N PRO A 4 -29.01 23.95 -9.06
CA PRO A 4 -29.91 25.04 -9.39
C PRO A 4 -31.02 25.21 -8.34
N GLU A 5 -31.52 26.43 -8.21
CA GLU A 5 -32.73 26.72 -7.41
C GLU A 5 -33.99 26.14 -8.08
N ASP A 6 -35.04 25.91 -7.29
CA ASP A 6 -36.32 25.35 -7.76
C ASP A 6 -36.97 26.18 -8.88
N SER A 7 -36.62 27.47 -9.00
CA SER A 7 -37.10 28.39 -10.04
C SER A 7 -36.43 28.15 -11.41
N TYR A 8 -35.24 27.55 -11.43
CA TYR A 8 -34.44 27.37 -12.64
C TYR A 8 -35.14 26.46 -13.65
N THR A 9 -35.03 26.83 -14.93
CA THR A 9 -35.51 26.00 -16.05
C THR A 9 -34.33 25.75 -16.98
N PRO A 10 -33.93 24.48 -17.16
CA PRO A 10 -32.85 24.13 -18.08
C PRO A 10 -33.12 24.59 -19.51
N ASN A 11 -32.05 24.99 -20.20
CA ASN A 11 -32.08 25.42 -21.60
C ASN A 11 -31.09 24.61 -22.46
N LYS A 12 -31.07 24.87 -23.77
CA LYS A 12 -30.28 24.10 -24.75
C LYS A 12 -28.76 24.17 -24.56
N ASN A 13 -28.25 25.09 -23.74
CA ASN A 13 -26.83 25.18 -23.41
C ASN A 13 -26.46 24.39 -22.15
N ASP A 14 -27.44 23.80 -21.46
CA ASP A 14 -27.22 23.11 -20.20
C ASP A 14 -27.00 21.61 -20.40
N PHE A 15 -26.14 21.05 -19.56
CA PHE A 15 -26.04 19.62 -19.29
C PHE A 15 -26.76 19.32 -17.97
N VAL A 16 -27.82 18.51 -18.03
CA VAL A 16 -28.61 18.13 -16.86
C VAL A 16 -28.25 16.71 -16.44
N PHE A 17 -27.77 16.56 -15.21
CA PHE A 17 -27.46 15.26 -14.61
C PHE A 17 -28.42 15.00 -13.45
N ASN A 18 -29.21 13.93 -13.57
CA ASN A 18 -30.14 13.49 -12.53
C ASN A 18 -29.72 12.10 -12.02
N VAL A 19 -29.82 11.90 -10.71
CA VAL A 19 -29.64 10.59 -10.07
C VAL A 19 -30.95 10.20 -9.39
N LEU A 20 -31.42 8.98 -9.65
CA LEU A 20 -32.55 8.36 -8.98
C LEU A 20 -32.07 7.14 -8.19
N GLU A 21 -32.23 7.17 -6.88
CA GLU A 21 -31.98 6.05 -5.99
C GLU A 21 -33.11 5.03 -6.12
N LEU A 22 -32.79 3.77 -6.48
CA LEU A 22 -33.78 2.68 -6.62
C LEU A 22 -33.61 1.57 -5.58
N ALA A 23 -32.80 1.81 -4.54
CA ALA A 23 -32.58 0.88 -3.46
C ALA A 23 -33.90 0.50 -2.76
N GLY A 24 -34.31 -0.77 -2.89
CA GLY A 24 -35.52 -1.29 -2.25
C GLY A 24 -36.84 -0.85 -2.91
N GLU A 25 -36.80 -0.27 -4.11
CA GLU A 25 -38.02 0.18 -4.79
C GLU A 25 -38.88 -0.98 -5.29
N VAL A 26 -40.13 -1.03 -4.82
CA VAL A 26 -41.10 -2.10 -5.11
C VAL A 26 -42.27 -1.66 -5.98
N SER A 27 -42.38 -0.35 -6.29
CA SER A 27 -43.50 0.22 -7.03
C SER A 27 -43.05 1.21 -8.10
N ASN A 28 -43.73 1.21 -9.25
CA ASN A 28 -43.58 2.25 -10.27
C ASN A 28 -44.24 3.59 -9.86
N MET A 29 -44.86 3.68 -8.66
CA MET A 29 -45.49 4.91 -8.18
C MET A 29 -44.49 5.91 -7.59
N SER A 30 -43.47 5.43 -6.86
CA SER A 30 -42.43 6.24 -6.21
C SER A 30 -41.50 6.93 -7.23
N THR A 31 -41.21 6.26 -8.34
CA THR A 31 -40.27 6.74 -9.38
C THR A 31 -40.88 7.73 -10.39
N ALA A 32 -42.20 7.91 -10.39
CA ALA A 32 -42.93 8.65 -11.43
C ALA A 32 -43.57 9.97 -10.95
N GLY A 33 -43.34 10.37 -9.70
CA GLY A 33 -43.80 11.64 -9.14
C GLY A 33 -45.15 11.60 -8.39
N LEU A 34 -45.62 12.76 -7.93
CA LEU A 34 -46.78 12.88 -7.03
C LEU A 34 -48.10 12.67 -7.78
N VAL A 35 -49.04 12.00 -7.12
CA VAL A 35 -50.40 11.81 -7.63
C VAL A 35 -51.15 13.14 -7.56
N ASN A 36 -51.75 13.57 -8.67
CA ASN A 36 -52.55 14.77 -8.77
C ASN A 36 -53.90 14.47 -9.43
N VAL A 37 -54.99 14.99 -8.88
CA VAL A 37 -56.32 14.85 -9.48
C VAL A 37 -56.54 15.98 -10.47
N GLN A 38 -56.72 15.64 -11.75
CA GLN A 38 -57.08 16.58 -12.80
C GLN A 38 -58.56 16.42 -13.13
N GLU A 39 -59.26 17.52 -13.36
CA GLU A 39 -60.65 17.51 -13.79
C GLU A 39 -60.70 17.88 -15.28
N PHE A 40 -61.33 17.03 -16.09
CA PHE A 40 -61.66 17.35 -17.48
C PHE A 40 -63.17 17.47 -17.61
N GLU A 41 -63.62 18.47 -18.37
CA GLU A 41 -65.02 18.62 -18.73
C GLU A 41 -65.25 18.00 -20.11
N VAL A 42 -66.11 16.99 -20.18
CA VAL A 42 -66.52 16.35 -21.43
C VAL A 42 -68.04 16.38 -21.46
N GLU A 43 -68.60 17.00 -22.50
CA GLU A 43 -70.06 17.15 -22.67
C GLU A 43 -70.81 17.77 -21.47
N GLY A 44 -70.13 18.68 -20.74
CA GLY A 44 -70.71 19.37 -19.58
C GLY A 44 -70.61 18.60 -18.25
N GLU A 45 -70.05 17.37 -18.26
CA GLU A 45 -69.77 16.61 -17.05
C GLU A 45 -68.29 16.70 -16.67
N LYS A 46 -68.02 17.08 -15.42
CA LYS A 46 -66.66 17.14 -14.87
C LYS A 46 -66.25 15.77 -14.37
N ILE A 47 -65.35 15.12 -15.11
CA ILE A 47 -64.80 13.82 -14.76
C ILE A 47 -63.43 14.01 -14.12
N LYS A 48 -63.24 13.43 -12.94
CA LYS A 48 -61.97 13.47 -12.21
C LYS A 48 -61.08 12.32 -12.64
N PHE A 49 -59.85 12.63 -13.03
CA PHE A 49 -58.83 11.68 -13.41
C PHE A 49 -57.63 11.78 -12.48
N ILE A 50 -57.00 10.64 -12.25
CA ILE A 50 -55.74 10.57 -11.51
C ILE A 50 -54.60 10.73 -12.53
N SER A 51 -53.80 11.78 -12.35
CA SER A 51 -52.59 12.08 -13.13
C SER A 51 -51.34 12.01 -12.23
N LYS A 52 -50.15 11.93 -12.84
CA LYS A 52 -48.88 12.02 -12.13
C LYS A 52 -48.15 13.30 -12.51
N LEU A 53 -47.71 14.06 -11.51
CA LEU A 53 -46.86 15.24 -11.71
C LEU A 53 -45.39 14.79 -11.74
N PRO A 54 -44.70 14.89 -12.88
CA PRO A 54 -43.31 14.49 -12.99
C PRO A 54 -42.40 15.40 -12.16
N LEU A 55 -41.27 14.87 -11.70
CA LEU A 55 -40.24 15.68 -11.06
C LEU A 55 -39.69 16.72 -12.04
N LYS A 56 -39.71 18.00 -11.66
CA LYS A 56 -39.32 19.14 -12.50
C LYS A 56 -37.93 18.95 -13.13
N MET A 57 -36.97 18.45 -12.35
CA MET A 57 -35.59 18.25 -12.81
C MET A 57 -35.45 17.14 -13.86
N ILE A 58 -36.29 16.12 -13.81
CA ILE A 58 -36.35 15.06 -14.83
C ILE A 58 -37.06 15.59 -16.07
N ALA A 59 -38.17 16.32 -15.91
CA ALA A 59 -38.86 16.98 -17.01
C ALA A 59 -37.96 18.02 -17.72
N GLY A 60 -37.07 18.65 -16.98
CA GLY A 60 -36.07 19.59 -17.47
C GLY A 60 -35.09 18.99 -18.49
N MET A 61 -34.88 17.67 -18.47
CA MET A 61 -33.99 16.98 -19.42
C MET A 61 -34.42 17.18 -20.88
N LYS A 62 -35.73 17.28 -21.14
CA LYS A 62 -36.28 17.52 -22.47
C LYS A 62 -35.86 18.86 -23.08
N PHE A 63 -35.58 19.85 -22.23
CA PHE A 63 -35.24 21.21 -22.63
C PHE A 63 -33.73 21.48 -22.63
N ALA A 64 -32.96 20.58 -22.02
CA ALA A 64 -31.52 20.66 -21.93
C ALA A 64 -30.84 20.40 -23.29
N GLY A 65 -29.61 20.90 -23.45
CA GLY A 65 -28.76 20.52 -24.58
C GLY A 65 -28.46 19.03 -24.56
N PHE A 66 -28.21 18.51 -23.36
CA PHE A 66 -28.06 17.07 -23.10
C PHE A 66 -28.56 16.73 -21.69
N GLY A 67 -29.27 15.61 -21.58
CA GLY A 67 -29.75 15.10 -20.30
C GLY A 67 -29.18 13.72 -20.00
N PHE A 68 -28.71 13.50 -18.78
CA PHE A 68 -28.28 12.18 -18.31
C PHE A 68 -29.05 11.79 -17.04
N LEU A 69 -29.68 10.61 -17.07
CA LEU A 69 -30.37 10.02 -15.93
C LEU A 69 -29.63 8.78 -15.44
N LEU A 70 -29.04 8.85 -14.26
CA LEU A 70 -28.44 7.70 -13.59
C LEU A 70 -29.48 7.04 -12.67
N LEU A 71 -29.74 5.75 -12.88
CA LEU A 71 -30.51 4.92 -11.97
C LEU A 71 -29.55 4.21 -11.02
N ASP A 72 -29.40 4.74 -9.80
CA ASP A 72 -28.51 4.19 -8.80
C ASP A 72 -29.14 3.00 -8.09
N ASP A 73 -28.30 2.02 -7.74
CA ASP A 73 -28.69 0.79 -7.05
C ASP A 73 -29.83 0.00 -7.75
N PHE A 74 -29.90 0.08 -9.09
CA PHE A 74 -30.96 -0.52 -9.92
C PHE A 74 -31.15 -2.04 -9.66
N ALA A 75 -30.06 -2.73 -9.33
CA ALA A 75 -30.03 -4.15 -8.95
C ALA A 75 -30.98 -4.50 -7.79
N ASN A 76 -31.19 -3.55 -6.89
CA ASN A 76 -31.94 -3.74 -5.66
C ASN A 76 -33.45 -3.53 -5.85
N ALA A 77 -33.89 -2.93 -6.96
CA ALA A 77 -35.30 -2.75 -7.29
C ALA A 77 -36.00 -4.08 -7.60
N ALA A 78 -37.34 -4.11 -7.46
CA ALA A 78 -38.15 -5.26 -7.86
C ALA A 78 -38.08 -5.52 -9.39
N MET A 79 -38.17 -6.79 -9.80
CA MET A 79 -38.00 -7.18 -11.21
C MET A 79 -39.03 -6.54 -12.17
N SER A 80 -40.26 -6.30 -11.66
CA SER A 80 -41.30 -5.59 -12.39
C SER A 80 -40.93 -4.12 -12.65
N VAL A 81 -40.30 -3.46 -11.67
CA VAL A 81 -39.78 -2.09 -11.78
C VAL A 81 -38.62 -2.06 -12.78
N GLN A 82 -37.66 -2.98 -12.65
CA GLN A 82 -36.50 -3.06 -13.55
C GLN A 82 -36.93 -3.21 -15.02
N THR A 83 -37.84 -4.15 -15.31
CA THR A 83 -38.30 -4.43 -16.67
C THR A 83 -39.10 -3.27 -17.27
N SER A 84 -39.97 -2.66 -16.45
CA SER A 84 -40.82 -1.54 -16.85
C SER A 84 -40.02 -0.27 -17.10
N LEU A 85 -39.08 0.09 -16.21
CA LEU A 85 -38.24 1.27 -16.36
C LEU A 85 -37.32 1.14 -17.57
N LEU A 86 -36.64 0.00 -17.74
CA LEU A 86 -35.72 -0.18 -18.85
C LEU A 86 -36.41 -0.04 -20.20
N SER A 87 -37.61 -0.62 -20.34
CA SER A 87 -38.38 -0.52 -21.59
C SER A 87 -38.85 0.92 -21.85
N ALA A 88 -39.29 1.64 -20.82
CA ALA A 88 -39.70 3.03 -20.96
C ALA A 88 -38.51 3.96 -21.31
N LEU A 89 -37.35 3.74 -20.69
CA LEU A 89 -36.16 4.55 -20.90
C LEU A 89 -35.54 4.38 -22.29
N LEU A 90 -35.63 3.18 -22.88
CA LEU A 90 -35.26 2.96 -24.29
C LEU A 90 -36.11 3.80 -25.25
N ASP A 91 -37.39 3.98 -24.94
CA ASP A 91 -38.29 4.86 -25.67
C ASP A 91 -38.14 6.34 -25.26
N LYS A 92 -37.14 6.67 -24.44
CA LYS A 92 -36.87 7.99 -23.86
C LYS A 92 -38.08 8.55 -23.10
N LYS A 93 -38.76 7.67 -22.35
CA LYS A 93 -39.95 7.99 -21.56
C LYS A 93 -39.79 7.55 -20.11
N LEU A 94 -40.46 8.27 -19.23
CA LEU A 94 -40.65 7.87 -17.84
C LEU A 94 -42.13 8.07 -17.48
N GLY A 95 -42.91 6.98 -17.53
CA GLY A 95 -44.37 7.09 -17.49
C GLY A 95 -44.91 7.87 -18.69
N ALA A 96 -45.64 8.97 -18.44
CA ALA A 96 -46.14 9.86 -19.48
C ALA A 96 -45.15 10.98 -19.89
N LEU A 97 -44.01 11.08 -19.20
CA LEU A 97 -43.01 12.11 -19.46
C LEU A 97 -42.11 11.71 -20.63
N ASP A 98 -41.92 12.63 -21.57
CA ASP A 98 -40.93 12.56 -22.64
C ASP A 98 -39.61 13.20 -22.15
N LEU A 99 -38.52 12.43 -22.18
CA LEU A 99 -37.19 12.86 -21.73
C LEU A 99 -36.41 13.63 -22.81
N GLY A 100 -36.92 13.65 -24.05
CA GLY A 100 -36.31 14.34 -25.18
C GLY A 100 -35.27 13.52 -25.93
N GLN A 101 -35.00 13.88 -27.19
CA GLN A 101 -34.12 13.08 -28.05
C GLN A 101 -32.64 13.11 -27.63
N SER A 102 -32.20 14.15 -26.93
CA SER A 102 -30.82 14.31 -26.44
C SER A 102 -30.60 13.69 -25.04
N SER A 103 -31.55 12.90 -24.53
CA SER A 103 -31.39 12.23 -23.23
C SER A 103 -30.70 10.87 -23.36
N CYS A 104 -29.85 10.55 -22.38
CA CYS A 104 -29.26 9.24 -22.14
C CYS A 104 -29.58 8.78 -20.71
N PHE A 105 -29.52 7.47 -20.47
CA PHE A 105 -29.66 6.90 -19.15
C PHE A 105 -28.50 5.93 -18.86
N GLY A 106 -28.13 5.83 -17.59
CA GLY A 106 -27.16 4.88 -17.08
C GLY A 106 -27.78 4.05 -15.97
N LEU A 107 -27.34 2.80 -15.86
CA LEU A 107 -27.64 1.95 -14.71
C LEU A 107 -26.38 1.89 -13.86
N ALA A 108 -26.49 2.23 -12.58
CA ALA A 108 -25.47 1.96 -11.58
C ALA A 108 -25.94 0.84 -10.67
N GLY A 109 -24.99 0.01 -10.27
CA GLY A 109 -25.21 -1.08 -9.36
C GLY A 109 -23.88 -1.66 -8.94
N ASN A 110 -23.90 -2.30 -7.78
CA ASN A 110 -22.73 -2.99 -7.27
C ASN A 110 -22.38 -4.21 -8.15
N MET A 111 -21.14 -4.70 -8.05
CA MET A 111 -20.61 -5.76 -8.91
C MET A 111 -21.12 -7.17 -8.59
N GLY A 112 -22.01 -7.29 -7.60
CA GLY A 112 -22.67 -8.54 -7.28
C GLY A 112 -21.78 -9.52 -6.55
N THR A 113 -21.68 -10.76 -7.05
CA THR A 113 -20.84 -11.79 -6.43
C THR A 113 -19.35 -11.43 -6.39
N ALA A 114 -18.91 -10.48 -7.23
CA ALA A 114 -17.52 -10.03 -7.29
C ALA A 114 -17.13 -9.06 -6.15
N ASP A 115 -18.09 -8.35 -5.56
CA ASP A 115 -17.89 -7.49 -4.38
C ASP A 115 -18.74 -7.91 -3.17
N GLY A 116 -19.43 -9.05 -3.26
CA GLY A 116 -20.21 -9.65 -2.17
C GLY A 116 -21.58 -9.00 -1.96
N THR A 117 -22.05 -8.21 -2.92
CA THR A 117 -23.32 -7.49 -2.86
C THR A 117 -24.37 -8.10 -3.82
N LYS A 118 -25.57 -7.52 -3.83
CA LYS A 118 -26.56 -7.81 -4.87
C LYS A 118 -26.27 -6.93 -6.08
N GLY A 119 -25.80 -7.56 -7.16
CA GLY A 119 -25.51 -6.90 -8.42
C GLY A 119 -26.69 -6.93 -9.38
N ILE A 120 -26.59 -6.18 -10.48
CA ILE A 120 -27.58 -6.24 -11.55
C ILE A 120 -27.49 -7.65 -12.14
N SER A 121 -28.57 -8.43 -12.05
CA SER A 121 -28.58 -9.77 -12.64
C SER A 121 -28.45 -9.65 -14.16
N ASP A 122 -27.53 -10.39 -14.75
CA ASP A 122 -27.33 -10.52 -16.19
C ASP A 122 -28.50 -11.28 -16.84
N THR A 123 -29.68 -10.67 -16.77
CA THR A 123 -30.83 -11.12 -17.55
C THR A 123 -30.58 -10.75 -19.01
N ALA A 124 -30.95 -11.64 -19.94
CA ALA A 124 -30.82 -11.39 -21.38
C ALA A 124 -31.48 -10.06 -21.83
N SER A 125 -32.46 -9.57 -21.06
CA SER A 125 -33.10 -8.27 -21.25
C SER A 125 -32.18 -7.08 -20.97
N ILE A 126 -31.29 -7.14 -19.98
CA ILE A 126 -30.40 -6.01 -19.64
C ILE A 126 -29.16 -6.03 -20.54
N THR A 127 -28.54 -7.20 -20.70
CA THR A 127 -27.30 -7.37 -21.48
C THR A 127 -27.44 -7.06 -22.97
N SER A 128 -28.65 -7.21 -23.53
CA SER A 128 -28.93 -6.84 -24.93
C SER A 128 -29.30 -5.37 -25.15
N ARG A 129 -29.60 -4.62 -24.07
CA ARG A 129 -30.17 -3.26 -24.13
C ARG A 129 -29.25 -2.18 -23.55
N VAL A 130 -28.25 -2.58 -22.77
CA VAL A 130 -27.35 -1.67 -22.04
C VAL A 130 -25.91 -2.08 -22.33
N HIS A 131 -25.07 -1.08 -22.59
CA HIS A 131 -23.63 -1.30 -22.66
C HIS A 131 -23.05 -1.31 -21.24
N SER A 132 -22.49 -2.45 -20.82
CA SER A 132 -21.90 -2.60 -19.50
C SER A 132 -20.43 -2.21 -19.50
N ALA A 133 -20.04 -1.35 -18.56
CA ALA A 133 -18.66 -1.04 -18.26
C ALA A 133 -18.40 -1.22 -16.76
N TYR A 134 -17.28 -1.85 -16.41
CA TYR A 134 -16.84 -1.95 -15.04
C TYR A 134 -15.86 -0.82 -14.75
N ILE A 135 -16.19 -0.02 -13.73
CA ILE A 135 -15.35 1.10 -13.29
C ILE A 135 -14.74 0.71 -11.96
N TYR A 136 -13.42 0.71 -11.92
CA TYR A 136 -12.64 0.45 -10.72
C TYR A 136 -11.92 1.73 -10.30
N ASP A 137 -11.72 1.89 -8.99
CA ASP A 137 -10.79 2.90 -8.49
C ASP A 137 -9.35 2.56 -8.92
N THR A 138 -8.38 3.42 -8.66
CA THR A 138 -6.95 3.04 -8.72
C THR A 138 -6.34 3.24 -7.35
N LEU A 139 -5.23 2.53 -7.05
CA LEU A 139 -4.53 2.72 -5.78
C LEU A 139 -4.12 4.19 -5.61
N GLU A 140 -3.56 4.78 -6.66
CA GLU A 140 -3.13 6.18 -6.69
C GLU A 140 -4.29 7.16 -6.43
N ASN A 141 -5.44 6.96 -7.10
CA ASN A 141 -6.62 7.81 -6.90
C ASN A 141 -7.19 7.66 -5.49
N PHE A 142 -7.24 6.43 -4.97
CA PHE A 142 -7.70 6.15 -3.62
C PHE A 142 -6.82 6.81 -2.57
N VAL A 143 -5.49 6.62 -2.66
CA VAL A 143 -4.52 7.22 -1.73
C VAL A 143 -4.62 8.73 -1.78
N SER A 144 -4.61 9.33 -2.97
CA SER A 144 -4.71 10.77 -3.15
C SER A 144 -6.00 11.33 -2.54
N ARG A 145 -7.14 10.68 -2.78
CA ARG A 145 -8.45 11.08 -2.23
C ARG A 145 -8.47 10.97 -0.71
N THR A 146 -7.97 9.86 -0.18
CA THR A 146 -7.98 9.54 1.26
C THR A 146 -7.08 10.50 2.03
N LEU A 147 -5.84 10.70 1.56
CA LEU A 147 -4.91 11.64 2.18
C LEU A 147 -5.45 13.07 2.13
N ASN A 148 -5.97 13.51 0.98
CA ASN A 148 -6.58 14.85 0.86
C ASN A 148 -7.74 15.05 1.85
N TYR A 149 -8.60 14.05 2.03
CA TYR A 149 -9.68 14.12 3.00
C TYR A 149 -9.15 14.30 4.43
N TYR A 150 -8.23 13.45 4.87
CA TYR A 150 -7.70 13.52 6.24
C TYR A 150 -6.74 14.68 6.49
N GLN A 151 -6.06 15.21 5.47
CA GLN A 151 -5.17 16.36 5.61
C GLN A 151 -5.91 17.69 5.60
N ASN A 152 -6.95 17.81 4.75
CA ASN A 152 -7.59 19.11 4.51
C ASN A 152 -8.99 19.25 5.13
N GLN A 153 -9.65 18.15 5.50
CA GLN A 153 -11.02 18.19 6.06
C GLN A 153 -11.11 17.71 7.51
N VAL A 154 -10.12 16.95 7.96
CA VAL A 154 -10.07 16.41 9.33
C VAL A 154 -8.90 17.06 10.06
N ASP A 155 -9.20 17.88 11.07
CA ASP A 155 -8.18 18.53 11.90
C ASP A 155 -7.75 17.58 13.04
N ASP A 156 -7.02 16.51 12.70
CA ASP A 156 -6.39 15.65 13.69
C ASP A 156 -4.99 15.16 13.30
N ASN A 157 -4.22 14.74 14.31
CA ASN A 157 -2.85 14.25 14.15
C ASN A 157 -2.78 12.77 13.76
N LEU A 158 -3.90 12.13 13.37
CA LEU A 158 -3.94 10.71 13.06
C LEU A 158 -3.86 10.44 11.55
N GLY A 159 -4.19 11.42 10.71
CA GLY A 159 -4.17 11.27 9.25
C GLY A 159 -5.04 10.10 8.77
N ASP A 160 -4.65 9.41 7.72
CA ASP A 160 -5.35 8.18 7.28
C ASP A 160 -4.98 6.94 8.11
N GLY A 161 -4.31 7.13 9.24
CA GLY A 161 -3.74 6.07 10.04
C GLY A 161 -2.70 5.23 9.29
N HIS A 162 -1.85 5.82 8.45
CA HIS A 162 -0.81 5.10 7.71
C HIS A 162 -1.31 3.96 6.82
N TYR A 163 -2.61 3.89 6.53
CA TYR A 163 -3.17 2.82 5.72
C TYR A 163 -2.76 2.97 4.25
N SER A 164 -2.69 4.20 3.74
CA SER A 164 -2.16 4.48 2.40
C SER A 164 -0.70 4.06 2.29
N ALA A 165 0.13 4.35 3.31
CA ALA A 165 1.53 3.91 3.34
C ALA A 165 1.66 2.39 3.30
N PHE A 166 0.76 1.66 3.98
CA PHE A 166 0.67 0.21 3.86
C PHE A 166 0.30 -0.22 2.42
N LEU A 167 -0.73 0.35 1.82
CA LEU A 167 -1.15 -0.02 0.47
C LEU A 167 -0.10 0.34 -0.60
N GLU A 168 0.63 1.43 -0.44
CA GLU A 168 1.76 1.81 -1.30
C GLU A 168 2.93 0.82 -1.16
N ALA A 169 3.20 0.33 0.07
CA ALA A 169 4.21 -0.69 0.32
C ALA A 169 3.80 -2.08 -0.20
N TYR A 170 2.51 -2.34 -0.31
CA TYR A 170 1.94 -3.62 -0.74
C TYR A 170 0.80 -3.42 -1.76
N PRO A 171 1.11 -2.94 -2.98
CA PRO A 171 0.10 -2.52 -3.95
C PRO A 171 -0.83 -3.65 -4.40
N ASP A 172 -0.36 -4.89 -4.37
CA ASP A 172 -1.13 -6.10 -4.70
C ASP A 172 -2.35 -6.32 -3.79
N HIS A 173 -2.39 -5.67 -2.62
CA HIS A 173 -3.52 -5.75 -1.70
C HIS A 173 -4.68 -4.81 -2.07
N PHE A 174 -4.48 -3.86 -2.98
CA PHE A 174 -5.55 -2.93 -3.39
C PHE A 174 -6.43 -3.48 -4.52
N PHE A 175 -5.83 -4.16 -5.51
CA PHE A 175 -6.57 -4.84 -6.58
C PHE A 175 -6.15 -6.29 -6.73
N SER A 176 -7.07 -7.19 -6.43
CA SER A 176 -6.91 -8.64 -6.59
C SER A 176 -7.79 -9.23 -7.70
N ILE A 177 -8.16 -8.44 -8.72
CA ILE A 177 -9.02 -8.90 -9.83
C ILE A 177 -8.43 -10.16 -10.50
N GLU A 178 -7.11 -10.24 -10.64
CA GLU A 178 -6.43 -11.40 -11.23
C GLU A 178 -6.32 -12.63 -10.30
N LYS A 179 -6.37 -12.43 -8.97
CA LYS A 179 -6.40 -13.52 -7.97
C LYS A 179 -7.80 -14.10 -7.78
N ALA A 180 -8.85 -13.39 -8.21
CA ALA A 180 -10.25 -13.83 -8.22
C ALA A 180 -10.55 -14.89 -9.31
N LYS A 181 -9.62 -15.80 -9.60
CA LYS A 181 -9.83 -16.96 -10.50
C LYS A 181 -10.89 -17.95 -9.98
N ARG A 182 -11.36 -17.77 -8.75
CA ARG A 182 -12.45 -18.58 -8.17
C ARG A 182 -13.77 -17.80 -8.27
N PRO A 183 -14.74 -18.29 -9.05
CA PRO A 183 -16.08 -17.69 -9.09
C PRO A 183 -16.67 -17.57 -7.68
N GLY A 184 -17.18 -16.37 -7.34
CA GLY A 184 -17.90 -16.13 -6.09
C GLY A 184 -17.05 -15.74 -4.86
N VAL A 185 -15.73 -15.54 -5.02
CA VAL A 185 -14.91 -14.94 -3.95
C VAL A 185 -14.88 -13.43 -4.17
N PRO A 186 -15.49 -12.62 -3.28
CA PRO A 186 -15.49 -11.17 -3.42
C PRO A 186 -14.08 -10.61 -3.18
N PHE A 187 -13.70 -9.56 -3.92
CA PHE A 187 -12.45 -8.83 -3.70
C PHE A 187 -12.72 -7.51 -2.96
N PRO A 188 -11.76 -7.01 -2.16
CA PRO A 188 -11.95 -5.75 -1.44
C PRO A 188 -12.12 -4.57 -2.41
N THR A 189 -13.16 -3.77 -2.18
CA THR A 189 -13.45 -2.55 -2.93
C THR A 189 -12.88 -1.32 -2.22
N SER A 190 -12.81 -0.17 -2.91
CA SER A 190 -12.38 1.09 -2.29
C SER A 190 -13.19 1.45 -1.03
N ARG A 191 -14.51 1.18 -1.01
CA ARG A 191 -15.38 1.36 0.17
C ARG A 191 -14.99 0.44 1.33
N MET A 192 -14.57 -0.79 1.04
CA MET A 192 -14.06 -1.72 2.05
C MET A 192 -12.71 -1.25 2.60
N HIS A 193 -11.84 -0.71 1.75
CA HIS A 193 -10.59 -0.08 2.16
C HIS A 193 -10.82 1.17 3.04
N GLU A 194 -11.81 2.02 2.74
CA GLU A 194 -12.20 3.15 3.62
C GLU A 194 -12.61 2.67 5.02
N SER A 195 -13.29 1.53 5.12
CA SER A 195 -13.64 0.94 6.42
C SER A 195 -12.39 0.48 7.20
N ALA A 196 -11.37 -0.01 6.50
CA ALA A 196 -10.09 -0.40 7.11
C ALA A 196 -9.30 0.82 7.63
N VAL A 197 -9.37 1.97 6.96
CA VAL A 197 -8.78 3.24 7.43
C VAL A 197 -9.32 3.62 8.81
N GLY A 198 -10.63 3.48 9.03
CA GLY A 198 -11.25 3.74 10.34
C GLY A 198 -10.70 2.85 11.46
N ALA A 199 -10.42 1.57 11.15
CA ALA A 199 -9.81 0.64 12.11
C ALA A 199 -8.35 1.00 12.44
N CYS A 200 -7.59 1.37 11.41
CA CYS A 200 -6.21 1.86 11.50
C CYS A 200 -6.10 3.09 12.42
N ARG A 201 -6.91 4.11 12.12
CA ARG A 201 -6.98 5.34 12.93
C ARG A 201 -7.37 5.06 14.38
N HIS A 202 -8.29 4.12 14.63
CA HIS A 202 -8.65 3.75 16.00
C HIS A 202 -7.51 3.08 16.74
N ALA A 203 -6.72 2.22 16.08
CA ALA A 203 -5.54 1.60 16.68
C ALA A 203 -4.49 2.66 17.08
N LEU A 204 -4.22 3.62 16.20
CA LEU A 204 -3.33 4.75 16.50
C LEU A 204 -3.84 5.61 17.65
N HIS A 205 -5.14 5.93 17.64
CA HIS A 205 -5.75 6.72 18.69
C HIS A 205 -5.60 6.06 20.06
N LEU A 206 -5.84 4.75 20.16
CA LEU A 206 -5.65 4.00 21.40
C LEU A 206 -4.19 4.00 21.84
N ALA A 207 -3.25 3.74 20.92
CA ALA A 207 -1.83 3.77 21.24
C ALA A 207 -1.41 5.16 21.78
N ASN A 208 -1.80 6.24 21.09
CA ASN A 208 -1.51 7.62 21.50
C ASN A 208 -2.15 7.97 22.84
N HIS A 209 -3.37 7.48 23.11
CA HIS A 209 -4.03 7.69 24.39
C HIS A 209 -3.23 7.07 25.55
N TYR A 210 -2.78 5.81 25.41
CA TYR A 210 -1.94 5.16 26.43
C TYR A 210 -0.60 5.88 26.63
N VAL A 211 0.06 6.31 25.54
CA VAL A 211 1.28 7.13 25.60
C VAL A 211 1.03 8.42 26.38
N SER A 212 -0.03 9.17 26.04
CA SER A 212 -0.36 10.44 26.70
C SER A 212 -0.74 10.27 28.18
N ALA A 213 -1.28 9.10 28.55
CA ALA A 213 -1.61 8.74 29.92
C ALA A 213 -0.40 8.19 30.71
N GLY A 214 0.77 8.03 30.08
CA GLY A 214 1.96 7.44 30.70
C GLY A 214 1.76 5.97 31.11
N GLN A 215 0.88 5.25 30.41
CA GLN A 215 0.54 3.85 30.69
C GLN A 215 1.22 2.92 29.69
N ASP A 216 1.50 1.69 30.14
CA ASP A 216 1.94 0.62 29.25
C ASP A 216 0.89 0.38 28.15
N ILE A 217 1.36 0.28 26.92
CA ILE A 217 0.50 0.16 25.75
C ILE A 217 0.21 -1.33 25.52
N PRO A 218 -1.06 -1.78 25.57
CA PRO A 218 -1.41 -3.18 25.35
C PRO A 218 -1.43 -3.48 23.85
N TYR A 219 -0.25 -3.49 23.21
CA TYR A 219 -0.11 -3.62 21.76
C TYR A 219 -0.82 -4.85 21.21
N ASP A 220 -0.70 -6.01 21.85
CA ASP A 220 -1.36 -7.24 21.40
C ASP A 220 -2.88 -7.08 21.30
N ALA A 221 -3.51 -6.46 22.30
CA ALA A 221 -4.95 -6.24 22.31
C ALA A 221 -5.40 -5.21 21.27
N ILE A 222 -4.58 -4.18 21.02
CA ILE A 222 -4.84 -3.16 20.00
C ILE A 222 -4.71 -3.79 18.60
N LEU A 223 -3.64 -4.54 18.35
CA LEU A 223 -3.34 -5.18 17.08
C LEU A 223 -4.32 -6.32 16.75
N ASP A 224 -4.80 -7.05 17.75
CA ASP A 224 -5.87 -8.05 17.57
C ASP A 224 -7.21 -7.40 17.20
N LYS A 225 -7.54 -6.25 17.79
CA LYS A 225 -8.74 -5.50 17.42
C LYS A 225 -8.62 -4.93 16.01
N LEU A 226 -7.44 -4.42 15.65
CA LEU A 226 -7.15 -3.98 14.29
C LEU A 226 -7.39 -5.12 13.31
N PHE A 227 -6.73 -6.27 13.51
CA PHE A 227 -6.88 -7.46 12.68
C PHE A 227 -8.32 -7.90 12.53
N LYS A 228 -9.09 -8.03 13.63
CA LYS A 228 -10.49 -8.47 13.56
C LYS A 228 -11.36 -7.53 12.73
N ARG A 229 -11.18 -6.21 12.88
CA ARG A 229 -11.94 -5.20 12.14
C ARG A 229 -11.56 -5.17 10.66
N THR A 230 -10.27 -5.27 10.35
CA THR A 230 -9.80 -5.24 8.97
C THR A 230 -10.05 -6.55 8.25
N ALA A 231 -9.95 -7.70 8.93
CA ALA A 231 -10.31 -9.00 8.36
C ALA A 231 -11.79 -9.06 7.96
N ALA A 232 -12.67 -8.46 8.77
CA ALA A 232 -14.10 -8.33 8.45
C ALA A 232 -14.37 -7.38 7.26
N ALA A 233 -13.50 -6.39 7.04
CA ALA A 233 -13.68 -5.40 5.98
C ALA A 233 -13.07 -5.84 4.64
N VAL A 234 -11.83 -6.33 4.64
CA VAL A 234 -11.02 -6.52 3.42
C VAL A 234 -10.41 -7.93 3.29
N GLY A 235 -10.70 -8.83 4.22
CA GLY A 235 -10.24 -10.23 4.20
C GLY A 235 -9.03 -10.52 5.09
N GLY A 236 -8.86 -11.80 5.44
CA GLY A 236 -7.89 -12.26 6.43
C GLY A 236 -6.43 -12.11 6.01
N ASP A 237 -6.12 -12.34 4.74
CA ASP A 237 -4.74 -12.26 4.22
C ASP A 237 -4.19 -10.83 4.37
N LEU A 238 -4.90 -9.85 3.79
CA LEU A 238 -4.57 -8.43 3.93
C LEU A 238 -4.51 -8.00 5.40
N ALA A 239 -5.46 -8.44 6.22
CA ALA A 239 -5.47 -8.11 7.64
C ALA A 239 -4.24 -8.65 8.38
N THR A 240 -3.72 -9.81 8.00
CA THR A 240 -2.51 -10.41 8.59
C THR A 240 -1.28 -9.59 8.25
N ASP A 241 -1.14 -9.19 6.99
CA ASP A 241 -0.02 -8.37 6.52
C ASP A 241 -0.09 -6.96 7.11
N LEU A 242 -1.29 -6.39 7.22
CA LEU A 242 -1.52 -5.12 7.91
C LEU A 242 -1.21 -5.21 9.41
N LYS A 243 -1.61 -6.28 10.11
CA LYS A 243 -1.26 -6.51 11.51
C LYS A 243 0.26 -6.55 11.67
N SER A 244 0.95 -7.23 10.75
CA SER A 244 2.42 -7.31 10.74
C SER A 244 3.06 -5.94 10.52
N PHE A 245 2.57 -5.16 9.54
CA PHE A 245 2.98 -3.78 9.30
C PHE A 245 2.82 -2.91 10.56
N TYR A 246 1.66 -2.97 11.20
CA TYR A 246 1.37 -2.23 12.43
C TYR A 246 2.17 -2.72 13.64
N THR A 247 2.51 -4.00 13.71
CA THR A 247 3.41 -4.54 14.73
C THR A 247 4.80 -3.91 14.59
N CYS A 248 5.30 -3.80 13.34
CA CYS A 248 6.56 -3.13 13.05
C CYS A 248 6.51 -1.62 13.35
N MET A 249 5.37 -0.98 13.06
CA MET A 249 5.21 0.47 13.21
C MET A 249 4.97 0.91 14.65
N LEU A 250 4.08 0.23 15.37
CA LEU A 250 3.65 0.63 16.71
C LEU A 250 4.40 -0.08 17.83
N HIS A 251 4.46 -1.41 17.79
CA HIS A 251 5.04 -2.17 18.89
C HIS A 251 6.57 -2.01 18.91
N TYR A 252 7.20 -2.29 17.77
CA TYR A 252 8.66 -2.24 17.65
C TYR A 252 9.20 -0.86 17.27
N LYS A 253 8.37 0.03 16.69
CA LYS A 253 8.80 1.31 16.09
C LYS A 253 9.91 1.19 15.03
N ALA A 254 10.12 -0.01 14.51
CA ALA A 254 11.13 -0.32 13.52
C ALA A 254 10.92 0.49 12.23
N ALA A 255 9.69 0.55 11.71
CA ALA A 255 9.38 1.27 10.48
C ALA A 255 9.54 2.81 10.60
N PRO A 256 9.02 3.48 11.66
CA PRO A 256 9.28 4.91 11.88
C PRO A 256 10.77 5.26 11.99
N LEU A 257 11.55 4.46 12.72
CA LEU A 257 12.99 4.69 12.86
C LEU A 257 13.71 4.45 11.52
N ALA A 258 13.35 3.41 10.78
CA ALA A 258 13.88 3.15 9.44
C ALA A 258 13.57 4.31 8.49
N ARG A 259 12.35 4.88 8.53
CA ARG A 259 11.97 6.03 7.72
C ARG A 259 12.80 7.28 8.05
N ASN A 260 13.01 7.56 9.34
CA ASN A 260 13.84 8.68 9.81
C ASN A 260 15.27 8.59 9.26
N ILE A 261 15.84 7.38 9.26
CA ILE A 261 17.20 7.13 8.74
C ILE A 261 17.22 7.20 7.21
N ILE A 262 16.36 6.44 6.53
CA ILE A 262 16.44 6.22 5.08
C ILE A 262 15.90 7.40 4.27
N LEU A 263 14.69 7.88 4.58
CA LEU A 263 14.03 8.92 3.78
C LEU A 263 14.34 10.33 4.30
N GLU A 264 14.33 10.52 5.62
CA GLU A 264 14.55 11.85 6.20
C GLU A 264 16.04 12.18 6.40
N GLY A 265 16.93 11.18 6.36
CA GLY A 265 18.36 11.37 6.51
C GLY A 265 18.78 11.81 7.91
N LYS A 266 17.99 11.49 8.94
CA LYS A 266 18.29 11.75 10.36
C LYS A 266 19.36 10.80 10.92
N ILE A 267 20.39 10.57 10.12
CA ILE A 267 21.50 9.65 10.44
C ILE A 267 22.39 10.18 11.58
N ASP A 268 22.39 11.50 11.80
CA ASP A 268 23.17 12.16 12.87
C ASP A 268 22.29 12.65 14.04
N ASP A 269 20.99 12.31 14.05
CA ASP A 269 20.06 12.73 15.10
C ASP A 269 20.22 11.85 16.34
N ALA A 270 20.81 12.40 17.40
CA ALA A 270 21.09 11.69 18.64
C ALA A 270 19.85 11.06 19.27
N ALA A 271 18.65 11.65 19.13
CA ALA A 271 17.44 11.08 19.69
C ALA A 271 17.03 9.80 18.94
N VAL A 272 17.07 9.84 17.60
CA VAL A 272 16.76 8.68 16.74
C VAL A 272 17.75 7.55 16.97
N ILE A 273 19.05 7.89 17.02
CA ILE A 273 20.12 6.90 17.19
C ILE A 273 20.07 6.26 18.58
N ASN A 274 19.79 7.03 19.63
CA ASN A 274 19.62 6.48 20.98
C ASN A 274 18.39 5.57 21.09
N GLU A 275 17.27 5.91 20.45
CA GLU A 275 16.09 5.04 20.44
C GLU A 275 16.36 3.71 19.70
N ILE A 276 17.11 3.73 18.58
CA ILE A 276 17.55 2.50 17.91
C ILE A 276 18.45 1.67 18.82
N ARG A 277 19.41 2.30 19.50
CA ARG A 277 20.33 1.63 20.43
C ARG A 277 19.58 0.97 21.59
N GLU A 278 18.62 1.68 22.19
CA GLU A 278 17.80 1.16 23.28
C GLU A 278 16.94 -0.03 22.85
N ARG A 279 16.30 0.05 21.68
CA ARG A 279 15.42 -1.01 21.15
C ARG A 279 16.17 -2.24 20.67
N LYS A 280 17.38 -2.05 20.11
CA LYS A 280 18.27 -3.15 19.72
C LYS A 280 18.82 -3.86 20.95
N GLY A 281 19.14 -3.11 22.01
CA GLY A 281 19.74 -3.63 23.23
C GLY A 281 20.95 -4.51 22.93
N ASN A 282 21.02 -5.67 23.58
CA ASN A 282 22.11 -6.64 23.37
C ASN A 282 21.72 -7.80 22.43
N GLY A 283 20.52 -7.76 21.84
CA GLY A 283 20.01 -8.84 20.97
C GLY A 283 19.74 -10.16 21.68
N LEU A 284 19.52 -10.13 23.00
CA LEU A 284 19.31 -11.32 23.83
C LEU A 284 17.83 -11.58 24.11
N SER A 285 17.00 -10.54 24.13
CA SER A 285 15.56 -10.70 24.34
C SER A 285 14.82 -10.95 23.02
N ALA A 286 13.67 -11.63 23.09
CA ALA A 286 12.83 -11.87 21.92
C ALA A 286 12.39 -10.56 21.25
N ASP A 287 12.12 -9.51 22.04
CA ASP A 287 11.71 -8.21 21.50
C ASP A 287 12.87 -7.44 20.84
N GLU A 288 14.10 -7.56 21.36
CA GLU A 288 15.30 -7.00 20.73
C GLU A 288 15.61 -7.68 19.39
N MET A 289 15.48 -9.02 19.34
CA MET A 289 15.64 -9.79 18.11
C MET A 289 14.55 -9.44 17.08
N ASN A 290 13.29 -9.37 17.52
CA ASN A 290 12.17 -9.00 16.66
C ASN A 290 12.30 -7.56 16.14
N PHE A 291 12.69 -6.61 16.99
CA PHE A 291 13.00 -5.25 16.57
C PHE A 291 14.07 -5.24 15.48
N SER A 292 15.20 -5.92 15.71
CA SER A 292 16.34 -5.92 14.79
C SER A 292 15.98 -6.50 13.42
N ALA A 293 15.24 -7.61 13.38
CA ALA A 293 14.73 -8.20 12.15
C ALA A 293 13.75 -7.26 11.43
N ARG A 294 12.78 -6.67 12.14
CA ARG A 294 11.79 -5.77 11.53
C ARG A 294 12.38 -4.44 11.08
N PHE A 295 13.38 -3.93 11.80
CA PHE A 295 14.12 -2.73 11.42
C PHE A 295 14.93 -2.97 10.14
N THR A 296 15.51 -4.16 10.03
CA THR A 296 16.23 -4.62 8.83
C THR A 296 15.31 -4.67 7.60
N ASP A 297 14.18 -5.36 7.71
CA ASP A 297 13.17 -5.42 6.63
C ASP A 297 12.69 -4.01 6.23
N ALA A 298 12.35 -3.17 7.21
CA ALA A 298 11.84 -1.83 6.96
C ALA A 298 12.87 -0.90 6.29
N CYS A 299 14.15 -0.97 6.71
CA CYS A 299 15.22 -0.21 6.06
C CYS A 299 15.38 -0.62 4.59
N GLY A 300 15.37 -1.93 4.30
CA GLY A 300 15.43 -2.45 2.93
C GLY A 300 14.21 -2.05 2.09
N ASP A 301 13.00 -2.08 2.67
CA ASP A 301 11.76 -1.68 2.01
C ASP A 301 11.74 -0.19 1.63
N TYR A 302 12.06 0.70 2.57
CA TYR A 302 12.11 2.14 2.30
C TYR A 302 13.23 2.49 1.33
N ALA A 303 14.40 1.86 1.46
CA ALA A 303 15.54 2.16 0.61
C ALA A 303 15.29 1.69 -0.83
N SER A 304 14.80 0.45 -1.02
CA SER A 304 14.52 -0.11 -2.35
C SER A 304 13.40 0.65 -3.07
N SER A 305 12.33 1.02 -2.35
CA SER A 305 11.21 1.77 -2.93
C SER A 305 11.63 3.18 -3.36
N ALA A 306 12.35 3.92 -2.50
CA ALA A 306 12.85 5.24 -2.83
C ALA A 306 13.89 5.19 -3.97
N MET A 307 14.77 4.19 -3.95
CA MET A 307 15.79 3.99 -4.98
C MET A 307 15.15 3.65 -6.33
N ALA A 308 14.12 2.79 -6.35
CA ALA A 308 13.39 2.47 -7.58
C ALA A 308 12.73 3.71 -8.20
N SER A 309 12.13 4.58 -7.37
CA SER A 309 11.58 5.86 -7.82
C SER A 309 12.66 6.79 -8.39
N ALA A 310 13.80 6.91 -7.72
CA ALA A 310 14.92 7.74 -8.15
C ALA A 310 15.60 7.21 -9.44
N ILE A 311 15.60 5.90 -9.64
CA ILE A 311 16.05 5.26 -10.89
C ILE A 311 15.10 5.59 -12.03
N LYS A 312 13.78 5.43 -11.81
CA LYS A 312 12.75 5.70 -12.82
C LYS A 312 12.73 7.17 -13.25
N SER A 313 13.04 8.09 -12.34
CA SER A 313 13.15 9.53 -12.64
C SER A 313 14.51 9.93 -13.21
N GLY A 314 15.52 9.05 -13.20
CA GLY A 314 16.88 9.37 -13.62
C GLY A 314 17.64 10.31 -12.67
N ASP A 315 17.19 10.44 -11.42
CA ASP A 315 17.78 11.35 -10.42
C ASP A 315 18.96 10.69 -9.69
N THR A 316 20.16 10.88 -10.21
CA THR A 316 21.40 10.32 -9.63
C THR A 316 21.77 10.94 -8.27
N GLU A 317 21.38 12.19 -8.00
CA GLU A 317 21.67 12.84 -6.72
C GLU A 317 20.83 12.21 -5.61
N LEU A 318 19.54 12.00 -5.87
CA LEU A 318 18.65 11.32 -4.96
C LEU A 318 19.07 9.86 -4.72
N GLN A 319 19.49 9.15 -5.77
CA GLN A 319 20.05 7.79 -5.64
C GLN A 319 21.26 7.77 -4.68
N ASN A 320 22.22 8.69 -4.86
CA ASN A 320 23.40 8.78 -3.99
C ASN A 320 23.03 9.14 -2.55
N LYS A 321 22.04 10.02 -2.34
CA LYS A 321 21.53 10.37 -1.02
C LYS A 321 20.91 9.16 -0.31
N ILE A 322 20.07 8.40 -1.02
CA ILE A 322 19.43 7.18 -0.48
C ILE A 322 20.50 6.14 -0.14
N LEU A 323 21.48 5.91 -1.02
CA LEU A 323 22.58 4.97 -0.77
C LEU A 323 23.44 5.39 0.42
N LYS A 324 23.68 6.68 0.62
CA LYS A 324 24.39 7.18 1.81
C LYS A 324 23.61 6.90 3.10
N ASN A 325 22.31 7.18 3.10
CA ASN A 325 21.45 6.90 4.25
C ASN A 325 21.35 5.39 4.53
N PHE A 326 21.25 4.58 3.48
CA PHE A 326 21.25 3.13 3.57
C PHE A 326 22.59 2.60 4.10
N ALA A 327 23.73 3.20 3.71
CA ALA A 327 25.04 2.86 4.27
C ALA A 327 25.10 3.07 5.80
N ALA A 328 24.45 4.13 6.30
CA ALA A 328 24.34 4.37 7.73
C ALA A 328 23.49 3.29 8.44
N ALA A 329 22.42 2.82 7.79
CA ALA A 329 21.60 1.73 8.31
C ALA A 329 22.34 0.38 8.30
N VAL A 330 23.08 0.07 7.22
CA VAL A 330 23.80 -1.21 7.05
C VAL A 330 25.05 -1.30 7.93
N PHE A 331 25.91 -0.28 7.91
CA PHE A 331 27.19 -0.35 8.63
C PHE A 331 27.10 0.24 10.03
N GLY A 332 26.17 1.16 10.24
CA GLY A 332 26.06 1.93 11.46
C GLY A 332 26.43 3.40 11.31
N VAL A 333 26.42 4.09 12.46
CA VAL A 333 26.69 5.52 12.58
C VAL A 333 27.78 5.77 13.61
N MET A 334 28.72 6.67 13.27
CA MET A 334 29.68 7.23 14.21
C MET A 334 29.02 8.32 15.05
N ILE A 335 29.10 8.19 16.37
CA ILE A 335 28.51 9.17 17.29
C ILE A 335 29.66 9.90 18.00
N PRO A 336 29.70 11.25 17.97
CA PRO A 336 30.74 11.99 18.66
C PRO A 336 30.78 11.63 20.15
N ASN A 337 31.96 11.25 20.65
CA ASN A 337 32.22 10.90 22.05
C ASN A 337 31.48 9.67 22.60
N GLU A 338 30.91 8.82 21.74
CA GLU A 338 30.26 7.56 22.15
C GLU A 338 30.72 6.38 21.31
N ALA A 339 30.45 5.16 21.79
CA ALA A 339 30.67 3.96 20.99
C ALA A 339 29.78 4.00 19.73
N PRO A 340 30.35 3.68 18.54
CA PRO A 340 29.58 3.67 17.30
C PRO A 340 28.42 2.68 17.40
N LEU A 341 27.27 3.06 16.85
CA LEU A 341 26.17 2.12 16.67
C LEU A 341 26.51 1.23 15.49
N VAL A 342 27.03 0.03 15.73
CA VAL A 342 27.37 -0.94 14.68
C VAL A 342 26.23 -1.93 14.52
N MET A 343 25.77 -2.14 13.28
CA MET A 343 24.87 -3.25 12.98
C MET A 343 25.66 -4.55 12.90
N ASP A 344 25.12 -5.61 13.50
CA ASP A 344 25.75 -6.92 13.43
C ASP A 344 25.72 -7.44 11.99
N GLU A 345 26.63 -8.37 11.73
CA GLU A 345 26.92 -8.80 10.37
C GLU A 345 25.76 -9.56 9.73
N ALA A 346 25.02 -10.36 10.51
CA ALA A 346 23.85 -11.09 10.02
C ALA A 346 22.74 -10.13 9.56
N HIS A 347 22.34 -9.17 10.40
CA HIS A 347 21.33 -8.18 10.01
C HIS A 347 21.82 -7.28 8.86
N SER A 348 23.11 -6.97 8.78
CA SER A 348 23.68 -6.17 7.68
C SER A 348 23.58 -6.90 6.34
N ARG A 349 23.84 -8.22 6.34
CA ARG A 349 23.68 -9.11 5.17
C ARG A 349 22.22 -9.23 4.76
N ASP A 350 21.34 -9.47 5.73
CA ASP A 350 19.90 -9.59 5.48
C ASP A 350 19.33 -8.28 4.93
N MET A 351 19.76 -7.12 5.47
CA MET A 351 19.35 -5.80 4.99
C MET A 351 19.76 -5.55 3.53
N MET A 352 21.03 -5.82 3.21
CA MET A 352 21.56 -5.64 1.86
C MET A 352 20.88 -6.61 0.88
N SER A 353 20.70 -7.87 1.29
CA SER A 353 20.03 -8.90 0.48
C SER A 353 18.58 -8.52 0.19
N HIS A 354 17.83 -8.13 1.22
CA HIS A 354 16.44 -7.71 1.08
C HIS A 354 16.30 -6.47 0.20
N PHE A 355 17.17 -5.47 0.38
CA PHE A 355 17.23 -4.27 -0.47
C PHE A 355 17.44 -4.64 -1.95
N VAL A 356 18.46 -5.43 -2.27
CA VAL A 356 18.80 -5.80 -3.65
C VAL A 356 17.70 -6.66 -4.27
N GLN A 357 17.15 -7.61 -3.51
CA GLN A 357 16.07 -8.48 -3.96
C GLN A 357 14.80 -7.69 -4.29
N ARG A 358 14.40 -6.78 -3.41
CA ARG A 358 13.21 -5.95 -3.62
C ARG A 358 13.42 -4.93 -4.73
N LEU A 359 14.61 -4.33 -4.83
CA LEU A 359 14.95 -3.42 -5.92
C LEU A 359 14.87 -4.13 -7.30
N GLY A 360 15.35 -5.37 -7.39
CA GLY A 360 15.27 -6.19 -8.61
C GLY A 360 13.83 -6.45 -9.06
N VAL A 361 12.89 -6.61 -8.11
CA VAL A 361 11.46 -6.72 -8.41
C VAL A 361 10.87 -5.38 -8.86
N LEU A 362 11.19 -4.28 -8.18
CA LEU A 362 10.58 -2.96 -8.42
C LEU A 362 11.07 -2.26 -9.70
N VAL A 363 12.34 -2.48 -10.07
CA VAL A 363 12.97 -1.92 -11.26
C VAL A 363 12.80 -2.86 -12.44
N ASN A 364 13.12 -4.16 -12.25
CA ASN A 364 13.06 -5.21 -13.26
C ASN A 364 13.61 -4.80 -14.65
N ASP A 365 14.80 -4.21 -14.65
CA ASP A 365 15.51 -3.78 -15.86
C ASP A 365 16.90 -4.43 -15.89
N ARG A 366 17.18 -5.20 -16.95
CA ARG A 366 18.47 -5.89 -17.15
C ARG A 366 19.68 -4.95 -17.21
N LYS A 367 19.47 -3.67 -17.50
CA LYS A 367 20.54 -2.66 -17.52
C LYS A 367 20.84 -2.06 -16.15
N ILE A 368 20.02 -2.34 -15.14
CA ILE A 368 20.09 -1.70 -13.83
C ILE A 368 20.04 -2.74 -12.70
N CYS A 369 18.90 -3.38 -12.50
CA CYS A 369 18.68 -4.43 -11.51
C CYS A 369 17.45 -5.26 -11.88
N PHE A 370 17.56 -6.59 -11.83
CA PHE A 370 16.47 -7.51 -12.19
C PHE A 370 16.54 -8.83 -11.41
N ILE A 371 15.48 -9.64 -11.47
CA ILE A 371 15.48 -11.02 -10.95
C ILE A 371 15.82 -11.98 -12.09
N ASP A 372 16.85 -12.81 -11.91
CA ASP A 372 17.15 -13.91 -12.83
C ASP A 372 16.04 -14.97 -12.75
N ASP A 373 15.31 -15.18 -13.85
CA ASP A 373 14.21 -16.13 -13.95
C ASP A 373 14.61 -17.58 -13.63
N VAL A 374 15.87 -17.95 -13.88
CA VAL A 374 16.39 -19.31 -13.69
C VAL A 374 16.81 -19.53 -12.25
N ASN A 375 17.63 -18.63 -11.72
CA ASN A 375 18.22 -18.78 -10.39
C ASN A 375 17.34 -18.18 -9.27
N ARG A 376 16.31 -17.41 -9.62
CA ARG A 376 15.45 -16.63 -8.71
C ARG A 376 16.25 -15.75 -7.74
N LYS A 377 17.37 -15.22 -8.23
CA LYS A 377 18.26 -14.32 -7.49
C LYS A 377 18.25 -12.95 -8.15
N ALA A 378 18.39 -11.91 -7.34
CA ALA A 378 18.56 -10.57 -7.86
C ALA A 378 19.96 -10.39 -8.45
N VAL A 379 20.00 -9.67 -9.56
CA VAL A 379 21.20 -9.32 -10.29
C VAL A 379 21.27 -7.81 -10.38
N VAL A 380 22.36 -7.23 -9.88
CA VAL A 380 22.67 -5.81 -10.00
C VAL A 380 23.64 -5.63 -11.16
N HIS A 381 23.33 -4.74 -12.09
CA HIS A 381 24.20 -4.44 -13.22
C HIS A 381 25.44 -3.64 -12.77
N HIS A 382 26.57 -3.79 -13.46
CA HIS A 382 27.87 -3.22 -13.06
C HIS A 382 27.81 -1.71 -12.76
N ASN A 383 27.03 -0.94 -13.54
CA ASN A 383 26.87 0.51 -13.32
C ASN A 383 26.30 0.84 -11.93
N LEU A 384 25.23 0.14 -11.53
CA LEU A 384 24.61 0.34 -10.24
C LEU A 384 25.49 -0.23 -9.12
N ALA A 385 26.15 -1.38 -9.35
CA ALA A 385 27.09 -1.95 -8.40
C ALA A 385 28.26 -1.00 -8.09
N ASN A 386 28.84 -0.37 -9.12
CA ASN A 386 29.93 0.60 -8.95
C ASN A 386 29.47 1.86 -8.23
N GLN A 387 28.27 2.36 -8.54
CA GLN A 387 27.68 3.49 -7.81
C GLN A 387 27.48 3.14 -6.33
N MET A 388 26.85 1.99 -6.06
CA MET A 388 26.66 1.46 -4.70
C MET A 388 27.99 1.40 -3.96
N LEU A 389 29.01 0.78 -4.55
CA LEU A 389 30.34 0.66 -3.95
C LEU A 389 30.94 2.04 -3.64
N SER A 390 30.90 2.96 -4.60
CA SER A 390 31.46 4.31 -4.44
C SER A 390 30.80 5.13 -3.33
N VAL A 391 29.53 4.85 -3.00
CA VAL A 391 28.77 5.56 -1.96
C VAL A 391 28.85 4.83 -0.62
N LEU A 392 28.62 3.52 -0.60
CA LEU A 392 28.65 2.69 0.60
C LEU A 392 30.04 2.67 1.23
N SER A 393 31.09 2.63 0.39
CA SER A 393 32.46 2.71 0.87
C SER A 393 32.71 4.00 1.63
N LYS A 394 31.99 5.11 1.36
CA LYS A 394 32.20 6.38 2.06
C LYS A 394 31.90 6.31 3.57
N ASN A 395 31.13 5.33 4.04
CA ASN A 395 30.94 5.12 5.48
C ASN A 395 32.23 4.56 6.11
N PRO A 396 32.82 5.18 7.14
CA PRO A 396 34.05 4.69 7.76
C PRO A 396 33.89 3.29 8.38
N LEU A 397 32.69 2.92 8.83
CA LEU A 397 32.40 1.61 9.42
C LEU A 397 32.34 0.48 8.39
N SER A 398 32.31 0.81 7.09
CA SER A 398 32.33 -0.18 6.01
C SER A 398 33.69 -0.88 5.87
N ALA A 399 34.75 -0.27 6.40
CA ALA A 399 36.11 -0.77 6.35
C ALA A 399 36.50 -1.61 7.58
N LEU A 400 35.61 -1.72 8.58
CA LEU A 400 35.84 -2.61 9.71
C LEU A 400 36.04 -4.05 9.22
N PRO A 401 36.87 -4.86 9.90
CA PRO A 401 37.07 -6.25 9.55
C PRO A 401 35.78 -7.07 9.78
N ASP A 402 35.45 -7.93 8.81
CA ASP A 402 34.37 -8.90 8.94
C ASP A 402 34.84 -10.05 9.87
N PRO A 403 34.19 -10.23 11.04
CA PRO A 403 34.56 -11.28 11.99
C PRO A 403 34.34 -12.70 11.44
N ILE A 404 33.55 -12.87 10.37
CA ILE A 404 33.21 -14.16 9.77
C ILE A 404 34.20 -14.54 8.65
N ARG A 405 34.80 -13.56 7.96
CA ARG A 405 35.63 -13.78 6.76
C ARG A 405 37.06 -13.23 6.88
N GLN A 406 37.75 -13.60 7.95
CA GLN A 406 39.22 -13.46 8.07
C GLN A 406 39.76 -12.03 7.84
N ASP A 407 39.22 -11.04 8.57
CA ASP A 407 39.70 -9.65 8.59
C ASP A 407 39.59 -8.87 7.26
N GLN A 408 38.82 -9.37 6.29
CA GLN A 408 38.47 -8.58 5.09
C GLN A 408 37.52 -7.43 5.44
N PRO A 409 37.58 -6.27 4.75
CA PRO A 409 36.63 -5.17 4.95
C PRO A 409 35.18 -5.64 4.78
N ARG A 410 34.30 -5.29 5.73
CA ARG A 410 32.87 -5.66 5.71
C ARG A 410 32.16 -5.34 4.39
N ILE A 411 32.50 -4.23 3.75
CA ILE A 411 31.92 -3.90 2.44
C ILE A 411 32.26 -4.94 1.36
N MET A 412 33.47 -5.50 1.37
CA MET A 412 33.89 -6.51 0.41
C MET A 412 33.10 -7.79 0.59
N THR A 413 32.93 -8.22 1.83
CA THR A 413 32.24 -9.48 2.14
C THR A 413 30.74 -9.38 1.88
N LEU A 414 30.11 -8.25 2.23
CA LEU A 414 28.71 -7.98 1.90
C LEU A 414 28.46 -7.94 0.38
N PHE A 415 29.32 -7.27 -0.39
CA PHE A 415 29.18 -7.21 -1.85
C PHE A 415 29.37 -8.58 -2.49
N ALA A 416 30.40 -9.32 -2.06
CA ALA A 416 30.64 -10.68 -2.52
C ALA A 416 29.44 -11.59 -2.30
N ASP A 417 28.80 -11.49 -1.14
CA ASP A 417 27.71 -12.39 -0.74
C ASP A 417 26.34 -12.01 -1.34
N VAL A 418 26.12 -10.73 -1.60
CA VAL A 418 24.79 -10.23 -2.01
C VAL A 418 24.72 -9.81 -3.47
N ILE A 419 25.79 -9.22 -4.02
CA ILE A 419 25.82 -8.71 -5.39
C ILE A 419 26.48 -9.75 -6.29
N THR A 420 25.68 -10.70 -6.78
CA THR A 420 26.13 -11.63 -7.82
C THR A 420 26.01 -10.96 -9.19
N ASN A 421 27.12 -10.49 -9.72
CA ASN A 421 27.17 -9.88 -11.06
C ASN A 421 26.95 -11.00 -12.11
N SER A 422 25.80 -11.02 -12.80
CA SER A 422 25.46 -12.11 -13.74
C SER A 422 26.11 -11.97 -15.13
N SER A 423 27.12 -11.11 -15.26
CA SER A 423 27.83 -10.89 -16.52
C SER A 423 29.17 -11.62 -16.62
N TRP A 424 29.50 -12.51 -15.67
CA TRP A 424 30.61 -13.45 -15.78
C TRP A 424 30.09 -14.90 -15.83
N ASN A 425 30.57 -15.63 -16.83
CA ASN A 425 29.93 -16.81 -17.39
C ASN A 425 29.59 -17.93 -16.40
N LYS A 426 28.46 -18.59 -16.68
CA LYS A 426 28.07 -19.91 -16.18
C LYS A 426 29.09 -20.99 -16.58
N THR A 427 30.17 -21.12 -15.83
CA THR A 427 30.93 -22.37 -15.64
C THR A 427 31.97 -22.08 -14.57
N ASP A 428 31.89 -22.84 -13.49
CA ASP A 428 32.74 -22.82 -12.30
C ASP A 428 32.35 -21.83 -11.19
N GLY A 429 32.37 -22.36 -9.98
CA GLY A 429 31.71 -21.81 -8.80
C GLY A 429 32.22 -20.44 -8.40
N PHE A 430 31.32 -19.73 -7.71
CA PHE A 430 31.50 -18.54 -6.89
C PHE A 430 32.97 -18.13 -6.65
N MET A 431 33.50 -17.35 -7.59
CA MET A 431 34.67 -16.51 -7.37
C MET A 431 34.22 -15.10 -7.72
N VAL A 432 34.24 -14.23 -6.71
CA VAL A 432 34.27 -12.78 -6.93
C VAL A 432 35.49 -12.56 -7.81
N ASP A 433 35.31 -11.97 -8.98
CA ASP A 433 36.45 -11.79 -9.86
C ASP A 433 37.50 -10.88 -9.23
N ASP A 434 38.78 -11.20 -9.48
CA ASP A 434 39.91 -10.43 -8.97
C ASP A 434 39.84 -8.96 -9.41
N ASP A 435 39.12 -8.68 -10.51
CA ASP A 435 38.88 -7.33 -11.04
C ASP A 435 37.93 -6.52 -10.14
N THR A 436 36.84 -7.11 -9.65
CA THR A 436 35.90 -6.49 -8.71
C THR A 436 36.56 -6.34 -7.34
N LEU A 437 37.33 -7.35 -6.89
CA LEU A 437 38.14 -7.21 -5.67
C LEU A 437 39.20 -6.11 -5.82
N GLY A 438 39.80 -5.98 -7.00
CA GLY A 438 40.74 -4.93 -7.38
C GLY A 438 40.12 -3.55 -7.37
N ASP A 439 38.97 -3.37 -8.03
CA ASP A 439 38.19 -2.11 -8.04
C ASP A 439 37.78 -1.69 -6.62
N ILE A 440 37.41 -2.66 -5.77
CA ILE A 440 37.11 -2.38 -4.36
C ILE A 440 38.38 -1.98 -3.59
N GLN A 441 39.51 -2.66 -3.81
CA GLN A 441 40.78 -2.33 -3.17
C GLN A 441 41.28 -0.95 -3.59
N GLU A 442 41.14 -0.55 -4.85
CA GLU A 442 41.54 0.78 -5.35
C GLU A 442 40.71 1.90 -4.70
N VAL A 443 39.38 1.71 -4.60
CA VAL A 443 38.49 2.68 -3.92
C VAL A 443 38.83 2.80 -2.42
N LEU A 444 39.21 1.69 -1.77
CA LEU A 444 39.60 1.69 -0.36
C LEU A 444 41.02 2.24 -0.13
N ALA A 445 41.96 1.98 -1.03
CA ALA A 445 43.35 2.45 -0.96
C ALA A 445 43.49 3.96 -1.17
N GLY A 446 42.52 4.61 -1.85
CA GLY A 446 42.44 6.06 -1.98
C GLY A 446 42.04 6.82 -0.71
N ARG A 447 41.94 6.15 0.46
CA ARG A 447 41.55 6.74 1.75
C ARG A 447 42.76 6.94 2.66
N ASP A 448 42.90 8.14 3.23
CA ASP A 448 43.89 8.41 4.27
C ASP A 448 43.69 7.46 5.47
N ALA A 449 44.68 6.60 5.71
CA ALA A 449 44.68 5.55 6.73
C ALA A 449 44.66 6.07 8.19
N THR A 450 44.59 7.38 8.42
CA THR A 450 44.65 8.01 9.74
C THR A 450 43.29 8.14 10.43
N ALA A 451 42.18 7.72 9.82
CA ALA A 451 40.82 7.91 10.34
C ALA A 451 40.17 6.67 10.97
N LEU A 452 40.83 5.51 11.00
CA LEU A 452 40.28 4.29 11.60
C LEU A 452 40.51 4.31 13.13
N PRO A 453 39.46 4.26 13.97
CA PRO A 453 39.63 4.09 15.41
C PRO A 453 40.21 2.70 15.71
N GLN A 454 41.25 2.68 16.55
CA GLN A 454 41.87 1.44 17.01
C GLN A 454 40.85 0.54 17.71
N ALA A 455 40.90 -0.75 17.40
CA ALA A 455 40.05 -1.78 17.98
C ALA A 455 40.03 -1.72 19.51
N VAL A 456 38.84 -1.78 20.10
CA VAL A 456 38.66 -1.94 21.55
C VAL A 456 39.26 -3.30 21.94
N PRO A 457 40.13 -3.38 22.96
CA PRO A 457 40.70 -4.65 23.40
C PRO A 457 39.59 -5.60 23.86
N GLN A 458 39.62 -6.85 23.37
CA GLN A 458 38.81 -7.93 23.92
C GLN A 458 39.25 -8.20 25.37
N GLU A 459 38.49 -7.70 26.34
CA GLU A 459 38.57 -8.23 27.70
C GLU A 459 37.94 -9.62 27.73
N ALA A 460 38.74 -10.58 28.22
CA ALA A 460 38.46 -11.99 28.25
C ALA A 460 37.19 -12.31 29.06
N ALA A 461 36.12 -12.73 28.37
CA ALA A 461 35.02 -13.45 28.98
C ALA A 461 35.48 -14.90 29.24
N ASN A 462 35.89 -15.17 30.48
CA ASN A 462 36.04 -16.52 31.01
C ASN A 462 34.70 -17.27 30.88
N GLN A 463 34.58 -18.16 29.88
CA GLN A 463 33.55 -19.20 29.87
C GLN A 463 34.07 -20.43 30.63
N PRO A 464 33.33 -20.99 31.59
CA PRO A 464 33.60 -22.33 32.09
C PRO A 464 33.31 -23.34 30.97
N GLN A 465 34.30 -24.16 30.63
CA GLN A 465 34.14 -25.30 29.75
C GLN A 465 33.18 -26.31 30.42
N GLU A 466 31.93 -26.38 29.96
CA GLU A 466 31.10 -27.56 30.17
C GLU A 466 31.49 -28.64 29.16
N THR A 467 32.16 -29.66 29.67
CA THR A 467 32.43 -30.93 28.99
C THR A 467 31.14 -31.61 28.55
N VAL A 468 30.85 -31.56 27.24
CA VAL A 468 29.80 -32.36 26.61
C VAL A 468 30.23 -33.83 26.58
N THR A 469 29.58 -34.67 27.37
CA THR A 469 29.65 -36.13 27.25
C THR A 469 28.64 -36.60 26.18
N PRO A 470 29.00 -37.52 25.28
CA PRO A 470 28.11 -37.96 24.21
C PRO A 470 27.07 -38.96 24.74
N ARG A 471 25.78 -38.66 24.59
CA ARG A 471 24.70 -39.64 24.82
C ARG A 471 24.33 -40.37 23.54
N THR A 472 24.38 -41.69 23.64
CA THR A 472 24.08 -42.71 22.65
C THR A 472 22.60 -42.79 22.30
N ARG A 473 22.34 -43.26 21.07
CA ARG A 473 21.05 -43.61 20.45
C ARG A 473 20.23 -44.62 21.27
N SER A 474 18.91 -44.60 21.04
CA SER A 474 17.85 -45.54 21.47
C SER A 474 17.16 -45.10 22.78
N GLN A 475 15.83 -45.06 22.94
CA GLN A 475 14.73 -45.83 22.33
C GLN A 475 13.40 -45.03 22.35
N LEU A 476 12.58 -45.30 21.33
CA LEU A 476 11.12 -45.53 21.33
C LEU A 476 10.15 -44.53 22.03
N ARG A 477 9.26 -44.01 21.18
CA ARG A 477 7.88 -43.53 21.44
C ARG A 477 7.05 -44.50 22.32
N PRO A 478 5.99 -44.00 22.96
CA PRO A 478 4.67 -43.86 22.29
C PRO A 478 4.36 -42.44 21.80
#